data_AF-A0A3D5VBL3-F1
#
_entry.id   AF-A0A3D5VBL3-F1
#
_cell.length_a   1.000
_cell.length_b   1.000
_cell.length_c   1.000
_cell.angle_alpha   90.00
_cell.angle_beta   90.00
_cell.angle_gamma   90.00
#
_symmetry.space_group_name_H-M   'P 1'
#
loop_
_entity.id
_entity.type
_entity.pdbx_description
1 polymer ?
#
loop_
_entity_poly.entity_id
_entity_poly.type
_entity_poly.pdbx_seq_one_letter_code
_entity_poly.pdbx_strand_id
1 'polypeptide(L)'
;DFILEKMMESDSNYHIVVQELPKEPESFIHLDMVFTLLDVDKCMVYEPLILKPNRYQTIHIEVKDGKVKKIEEVRNIPTILAKLGMELQPIMCGGSKDQRIQEREQWHSGANFFAFAPGQVLGYARNVYTLEEMNKYGFDIIHAQDFLNGKAEIKDGQKYVLAISGSELSRGGGGCRCMTMPVKRKLV
;
A
#
# COMPACT_ATOMS: atom_id res chain seq x y z
N ASP A 1 -22.18 5.81 -10.66
CA ASP A 1 -21.06 4.96 -10.21
C ASP A 1 -21.59 4.18 -9.04
N PHE A 2 -21.60 2.85 -9.13
CA PHE A 2 -22.28 1.99 -8.16
C PHE A 2 -21.76 2.18 -6.72
N ILE A 3 -20.46 2.38 -6.53
CA ILE A 3 -19.89 2.57 -5.18
C ILE A 3 -20.38 3.89 -4.58
N LEU A 4 -20.35 4.95 -5.39
CA LEU A 4 -20.80 6.28 -4.96
C LEU A 4 -22.30 6.27 -4.63
N GLU A 5 -23.11 5.63 -5.49
CA GLU A 5 -24.55 5.46 -5.26
C GLU A 5 -24.82 4.74 -3.94
N LYS A 6 -24.07 3.67 -3.64
CA LYS A 6 -24.19 2.97 -2.34
C LYS A 6 -23.75 3.80 -1.14
N MET A 7 -22.71 4.63 -1.27
CA MET A 7 -22.32 5.52 -0.18
C MET A 7 -23.36 6.62 0.06
N MET A 8 -24.03 7.08 -0.99
CA MET A 8 -25.10 8.09 -0.89
C MET A 8 -26.40 7.57 -0.26
N GLU A 9 -26.60 6.26 -0.17
CA GLU A 9 -27.75 5.65 0.52
C GLU A 9 -27.68 5.77 2.05
N SER A 10 -26.55 6.23 2.61
CA SER A 10 -26.38 6.39 4.05
C SER A 10 -26.20 7.85 4.48
N ASP A 11 -26.55 8.16 5.73
CA ASP A 11 -26.34 9.47 6.35
C ASP A 11 -24.89 9.69 6.85
N SER A 12 -23.96 8.81 6.49
CA SER A 12 -22.55 8.93 6.89
C SER A 12 -21.78 9.92 6.02
N ASN A 13 -20.74 10.51 6.59
CA ASN A 13 -19.79 11.33 5.85
C ASN A 13 -18.70 10.43 5.27
N TYR A 14 -18.46 10.52 3.96
CA TYR A 14 -17.40 9.78 3.28
C TYR A 14 -16.45 10.71 2.55
N HIS A 15 -15.17 10.34 2.59
CA HIS A 15 -14.14 10.88 1.72
C HIS A 15 -13.66 9.76 0.81
N ILE A 16 -13.85 9.92 -0.49
CA ILE A 16 -13.40 8.97 -1.50
C ILE A 16 -12.20 9.59 -2.19
N VAL A 17 -11.07 8.87 -2.17
CA VAL A 17 -9.85 9.26 -2.87
C VAL A 17 -9.68 8.33 -4.05
N VAL A 18 -9.75 8.88 -5.25
CA VAL A 18 -9.61 8.16 -6.51
C VAL A 18 -8.22 8.45 -7.07
N GLN A 19 -7.52 7.40 -7.48
CA GLN A 19 -6.26 7.51 -8.20
C GLN A 19 -6.44 6.91 -9.59
N GLU A 20 -6.22 7.71 -10.62
CA GLU A 20 -6.12 7.20 -11.98
C GLU A 20 -4.84 6.35 -12.11
N LEU A 21 -4.96 5.19 -12.76
CA LEU A 21 -3.85 4.27 -12.98
C LEU A 21 -3.55 4.13 -14.47
N PRO A 22 -2.29 3.86 -14.85
CA PRO A 22 -1.95 3.46 -16.21
C PRO A 22 -2.80 2.29 -16.69
N LYS A 23 -3.26 2.34 -17.94
CA LYS A 23 -3.93 1.19 -18.60
C LYS A 23 -2.95 0.07 -18.94
N GLU A 24 -1.68 0.42 -19.12
CA GLU A 24 -0.58 -0.48 -19.44
C GLU A 24 0.70 0.00 -18.71
N PRO A 25 1.63 -0.91 -18.39
CA PRO A 25 1.56 -2.37 -18.53
C PRO A 25 0.70 -3.06 -17.44
N GLU A 26 0.50 -4.37 -17.56
CA GLU A 26 -0.35 -5.22 -16.67
C GLU A 26 0.03 -5.15 -15.17
N SER A 27 1.18 -4.61 -14.80
CA SER A 27 1.57 -4.45 -13.39
C SER A 27 0.85 -3.32 -12.65
N PHE A 28 0.07 -2.48 -13.35
CA PHE A 28 -0.68 -1.33 -12.78
C PHE A 28 -2.19 -1.58 -12.61
N ILE A 29 -2.62 -2.84 -12.63
CA ILE A 29 -4.04 -3.23 -12.66
C ILE A 29 -4.86 -2.74 -11.45
N HIS A 30 -4.23 -2.52 -10.29
CA HIS A 30 -4.91 -2.16 -9.05
C HIS A 30 -4.12 -1.14 -8.23
N LEU A 31 -4.82 -0.34 -7.40
CA LEU A 31 -4.20 0.67 -6.55
C LEU A 31 -3.21 0.08 -5.54
N ASP A 32 -3.49 -1.13 -5.03
CA ASP A 32 -2.62 -1.83 -4.09
C ASP A 32 -1.30 -2.32 -4.72
N MET A 33 -1.13 -2.19 -6.03
CA MET A 33 0.13 -2.43 -6.73
C MET A 33 1.07 -1.22 -6.72
N VAL A 34 0.60 -0.08 -6.20
CA VAL A 34 1.36 1.19 -6.15
C VAL A 34 1.21 1.95 -4.83
N PHE A 35 0.22 1.63 -4.02
CA PHE A 35 -0.03 2.26 -2.72
C PHE A 35 -0.66 1.27 -1.73
N THR A 36 -0.04 1.03 -0.57
CA THR A 36 -0.64 0.22 0.50
C THR A 36 -0.37 0.82 1.89
N LEU A 37 -1.32 0.66 2.81
CA LEU A 37 -1.13 1.00 4.22
C LEU A 37 -0.39 -0.13 4.94
N LEU A 38 0.64 0.21 5.69
CA LEU A 38 1.53 -0.72 6.40
C LEU A 38 1.34 -0.66 7.92
N ASP A 39 1.05 0.53 8.43
CA ASP A 39 0.90 0.84 9.85
C ASP A 39 -0.07 2.03 10.03
N VAL A 40 -0.31 2.45 11.27
CA VAL A 40 -1.13 3.63 11.61
C VAL A 40 -0.66 4.90 10.91
N ASP A 41 0.65 5.03 10.71
CA ASP A 41 1.31 6.24 10.22
C ASP A 41 2.24 5.97 9.02
N LYS A 42 2.16 4.79 8.39
CA LYS A 42 3.08 4.40 7.30
C LYS A 42 2.36 3.78 6.12
N CYS A 43 2.81 4.13 4.92
CA CYS A 43 2.35 3.53 3.68
C CYS A 43 3.53 3.18 2.77
N MET A 44 3.36 2.12 1.98
CA MET A 44 4.25 1.80 0.88
C MET A 44 3.79 2.52 -0.37
N VAL A 45 4.71 3.10 -1.13
CA VAL A 45 4.41 3.93 -2.28
C VAL A 45 5.35 3.63 -3.45
N TYR A 46 4.78 3.43 -4.63
CA TYR A 46 5.52 3.54 -5.88
C TYR A 46 5.59 5.02 -6.28
N GLU A 47 6.74 5.64 -5.95
CA GLU A 47 6.99 7.08 -6.09
C GLU A 47 6.64 7.66 -7.47
N PRO A 48 7.01 7.03 -8.61
CA PRO A 48 6.83 7.61 -9.93
C PRO A 48 5.38 7.88 -10.29
N LEU A 49 4.44 7.09 -9.75
CA LEU A 49 3.00 7.26 -10.03
C LEU A 49 2.27 8.08 -8.95
N ILE A 50 2.61 7.87 -7.68
CA ILE A 50 1.82 8.45 -6.59
C ILE A 50 2.35 9.81 -6.15
N LEU A 51 3.66 10.05 -6.16
CA LEU A 51 4.24 11.26 -5.58
C LEU A 51 4.77 12.25 -6.62
N LYS A 52 5.31 11.74 -7.73
CA LYS A 52 5.87 12.57 -8.79
C LYS A 52 4.77 13.10 -9.72
N PRO A 53 4.90 14.34 -10.23
CA PRO A 53 4.01 14.86 -11.26
C PRO A 53 3.97 13.91 -12.46
N ASN A 54 2.77 13.56 -12.88
CA ASN A 54 2.53 12.72 -14.04
C ASN A 54 1.14 13.04 -14.62
N ARG A 55 0.72 12.34 -15.67
CA ARG A 55 -0.56 12.60 -16.35
C ARG A 55 -1.79 12.03 -15.64
N TYR A 56 -1.60 11.20 -14.62
CA TYR A 56 -2.66 10.47 -13.93
C TYR A 56 -3.11 11.24 -12.70
N GLN A 57 -4.41 11.50 -12.63
CA GLN A 57 -4.97 12.38 -11.61
C GLN A 57 -5.27 11.66 -10.30
N THR A 58 -5.14 12.40 -9.19
CA THR A 58 -5.76 12.03 -7.92
C THR A 58 -6.96 12.95 -7.67
N ILE A 59 -8.13 12.38 -7.40
CA ILE A 59 -9.38 13.13 -7.18
C ILE A 59 -9.89 12.84 -5.77
N HIS A 60 -10.29 13.89 -5.05
CA HIS A 60 -11.01 13.79 -3.79
C HIS A 60 -12.49 14.10 -4.00
N ILE A 61 -13.36 13.18 -3.56
CA ILE A 61 -14.81 13.35 -3.53
C ILE A 61 -15.26 13.34 -2.08
N GLU A 62 -15.97 14.38 -1.66
CA GLU A 62 -16.62 14.46 -0.35
C GLU A 62 -18.12 14.21 -0.49
N VAL A 63 -18.63 13.22 0.25
CA VAL A 63 -20.04 12.87 0.34
C VAL A 63 -20.51 13.13 1.76
N LYS A 64 -21.60 13.88 1.91
CA LYS A 64 -22.18 14.23 3.20
C LYS A 64 -23.70 14.33 3.06
N ASP A 65 -24.42 13.77 4.02
CA ASP A 65 -25.89 13.71 4.04
C ASP A 65 -26.46 13.16 2.71
N GLY A 66 -25.89 12.04 2.23
CA GLY A 66 -26.28 11.39 0.99
C GLY A 66 -26.03 12.19 -0.30
N LYS A 67 -25.22 13.26 -0.25
CA LYS A 67 -24.96 14.14 -1.41
C LYS A 67 -23.47 14.41 -1.59
N VAL A 68 -23.04 14.43 -2.85
CA VAL A 68 -21.71 14.93 -3.21
C VAL A 68 -21.64 16.43 -2.91
N LYS A 69 -20.71 16.83 -2.03
CA LYS A 69 -20.47 18.24 -1.68
C LYS A 69 -19.33 18.85 -2.46
N LYS A 70 -18.31 18.05 -2.74
CA LYS A 70 -17.07 18.50 -3.34
C LYS A 70 -16.46 17.42 -4.21
N ILE A 71 -15.95 17.83 -5.37
CA ILE A 71 -15.06 17.03 -6.22
C ILE A 71 -13.90 17.96 -6.60
N GLU A 72 -12.67 17.57 -6.27
CA GLU A 72 -11.49 18.36 -6.63
C GLU A 72 -10.30 17.46 -6.99
N GLU A 73 -9.48 17.94 -7.92
CA GLU A 73 -8.15 17.36 -8.15
C GLU A 73 -7.24 17.73 -6.96
N VAL A 74 -6.52 16.73 -6.45
CA VAL A 74 -5.57 16.89 -5.34
C VAL A 74 -4.19 16.41 -5.77
N ARG A 75 -3.16 16.89 -5.08
CA ARG A 75 -1.77 16.62 -5.45
C ARG A 75 -1.43 15.12 -5.50
N ASN A 76 -1.83 14.37 -4.48
CA ASN A 76 -1.62 12.92 -4.35
C ASN A 76 -2.35 12.37 -3.11
N ILE A 77 -2.39 11.04 -3.00
CA ILE A 77 -3.06 10.31 -1.91
C ILE A 77 -2.52 10.73 -0.52
N PRO A 78 -1.20 10.71 -0.23
CA PRO A 78 -0.73 11.11 1.11
C PRO A 78 -1.10 12.54 1.49
N THR A 79 -1.08 13.48 0.53
CA THR A 79 -1.42 14.88 0.79
C THR A 79 -2.87 15.05 1.21
N ILE A 80 -3.82 14.39 0.52
CA ILE A 80 -5.24 14.49 0.90
C ILE A 80 -5.52 13.75 2.21
N LEU A 81 -4.92 12.58 2.43
CA LEU A 81 -5.09 11.84 3.69
C LEU A 81 -4.59 12.67 4.89
N ALA A 82 -3.47 13.38 4.77
CA ALA A 82 -2.98 14.27 5.83
C ALA A 82 -3.99 15.39 6.15
N LYS A 83 -4.64 16.00 5.13
CA LYS A 83 -5.69 17.00 5.34
C LYS A 83 -6.92 16.44 6.05
N LEU A 84 -7.17 15.14 5.93
CA LEU A 84 -8.25 14.41 6.58
C LEU A 84 -7.87 13.87 7.96
N GLY A 85 -6.68 14.22 8.47
CA GLY A 85 -6.19 13.78 9.78
C GLY A 85 -5.45 12.45 9.78
N MET A 86 -5.13 11.89 8.59
CA MET A 86 -4.35 10.68 8.42
C MET A 86 -2.96 11.01 7.87
N GLU A 87 -2.06 11.44 8.75
CA GLU A 87 -0.68 11.71 8.37
C GLU A 87 0.07 10.39 8.16
N LEU A 88 0.60 10.19 6.95
CA LEU A 88 1.31 8.98 6.57
C LEU A 88 2.74 9.32 6.14
N GLN A 89 3.70 8.60 6.69
CA GLN A 89 5.09 8.58 6.26
C GLN A 89 5.25 7.58 5.10
N PRO A 90 5.53 8.04 3.88
CA PRO A 90 5.71 7.16 2.73
C PRO A 90 7.05 6.42 2.76
N ILE A 91 7.02 5.12 2.49
CA ILE A 91 8.19 4.26 2.25
C ILE A 91 8.23 3.91 0.76
N MET A 92 9.39 4.05 0.12
CA MET A 92 9.51 3.93 -1.33
C MET A 92 9.73 2.49 -1.79
N CYS A 93 8.85 1.99 -2.66
CA CYS A 93 9.01 0.71 -3.32
C CYS A 93 10.26 0.74 -4.22
N GLY A 94 11.22 -0.15 -3.95
CA GLY A 94 12.51 -0.21 -4.66
C GLY A 94 13.49 0.92 -4.31
N GLY A 95 13.22 1.72 -3.27
CA GLY A 95 14.07 2.84 -2.87
C GLY A 95 13.88 4.09 -3.74
N SER A 96 14.75 5.09 -3.53
CA SER A 96 14.65 6.41 -4.20
C SER A 96 15.80 6.70 -5.17
N LYS A 97 16.82 5.85 -5.21
CA LYS A 97 18.09 6.15 -5.91
C LYS A 97 18.11 5.74 -7.38
N ASP A 98 17.46 4.63 -7.73
CA ASP A 98 17.50 4.07 -9.09
C ASP A 98 16.08 3.73 -9.57
N GLN A 99 15.64 4.43 -10.60
CA GLN A 99 14.32 4.23 -11.19
C GLN A 99 14.12 2.82 -11.76
N ARG A 100 15.17 2.19 -12.31
CA ARG A 100 15.07 0.83 -12.85
C ARG A 100 14.83 -0.19 -11.75
N ILE A 101 15.38 0.05 -10.56
CA ILE A 101 15.11 -0.78 -9.39
C ILE A 101 13.67 -0.59 -8.92
N GLN A 102 13.18 0.65 -8.87
CA GLN A 102 11.78 0.93 -8.53
C GLN A 102 10.81 0.23 -9.48
N GLU A 103 11.02 0.36 -10.79
CA GLU A 103 10.21 -0.30 -11.83
C GLU A 103 10.24 -1.82 -11.68
N ARG A 104 11.43 -2.41 -11.47
CA ARG A 104 11.60 -3.86 -11.30
C ARG A 104 10.89 -4.38 -10.06
N GLU A 105 11.00 -3.70 -8.92
CA GLU A 105 10.38 -4.17 -7.69
C GLU A 105 8.88 -3.88 -7.66
N GLN A 106 8.43 -2.78 -8.26
CA GLN A 106 7.01 -2.54 -8.51
C GLN A 106 6.40 -3.69 -9.34
N TRP A 107 7.07 -4.08 -10.43
CA TRP A 107 6.66 -5.20 -11.27
C TRP A 107 6.53 -6.52 -10.49
N HIS A 108 7.42 -6.75 -9.52
CA HIS A 108 7.37 -7.91 -8.62
C HIS A 108 6.52 -7.68 -7.36
N SER A 109 5.52 -6.81 -7.47
CA SER A 109 4.54 -6.52 -6.43
C SER A 109 5.15 -5.96 -5.14
N GLY A 110 6.24 -5.19 -5.26
CA GLY A 110 6.97 -4.56 -4.16
C GLY A 110 6.16 -3.55 -3.37
N ALA A 111 5.08 -3.00 -3.92
CA ALA A 111 4.17 -2.13 -3.17
C ALA A 111 3.00 -2.89 -2.49
N ASN A 112 2.85 -4.20 -2.74
CA ASN A 112 1.65 -4.97 -2.41
C ASN A 112 1.83 -5.81 -1.12
N PHE A 113 1.88 -5.13 0.02
CA PHE A 113 2.02 -5.76 1.34
C PHE A 113 0.67 -6.08 1.98
N PHE A 114 0.62 -7.19 2.72
CA PHE A 114 -0.53 -7.52 3.56
C PHE A 114 -0.23 -7.19 5.03
N ALA A 115 -0.80 -6.10 5.55
CA ALA A 115 -0.77 -5.81 6.98
C ALA A 115 -1.80 -6.67 7.72
N PHE A 116 -1.37 -7.55 8.62
CA PHE A 116 -2.28 -8.33 9.47
C PHE A 116 -2.49 -7.67 10.84
N ALA A 117 -1.56 -6.82 11.27
CA ALA A 117 -1.70 -5.88 12.38
C ALA A 117 -0.92 -4.59 12.07
N PRO A 118 -1.13 -3.48 12.82
CA PRO A 118 -0.37 -2.25 12.62
C PRO A 118 1.14 -2.49 12.73
N GLY A 119 1.89 -2.17 11.66
CA GLY A 119 3.34 -2.35 11.62
C GLY A 119 3.80 -3.81 11.44
N GLN A 120 2.88 -4.75 11.28
CA GLN A 120 3.18 -6.18 11.09
C GLN A 120 2.62 -6.64 9.75
N VAL A 121 3.52 -6.88 8.80
CA VAL A 121 3.15 -7.07 7.39
C VAL A 121 3.79 -8.30 6.77
N LEU A 122 3.11 -8.90 5.78
CA LEU A 122 3.67 -9.92 4.89
C LEU A 122 4.08 -9.29 3.57
N GLY A 123 5.25 -9.66 3.07
CA GLY A 123 5.77 -9.25 1.77
C GLY A 123 6.72 -10.29 1.18
N TYR A 124 7.09 -10.12 -0.10
CA TYR A 124 8.03 -11.05 -0.75
C TYR A 124 9.48 -10.71 -0.45
N ALA A 125 10.26 -11.74 -0.10
CA ALA A 125 11.70 -11.64 0.16
C ALA A 125 12.54 -11.18 -1.06
N ARG A 126 11.98 -11.26 -2.27
CA ARG A 126 12.68 -10.91 -3.52
C ARG A 126 12.83 -9.40 -3.76
N ASN A 127 12.04 -8.57 -3.08
CA ASN A 127 12.04 -7.12 -3.25
C ASN A 127 13.05 -6.49 -2.28
N VAL A 128 14.32 -6.81 -2.48
CA VAL A 128 15.41 -6.51 -1.54
C VAL A 128 15.51 -5.02 -1.23
N TYR A 129 15.40 -4.15 -2.23
CA TYR A 129 15.55 -2.71 -2.03
C TYR A 129 14.33 -2.11 -1.31
N THR A 130 13.13 -2.62 -1.58
CA THR A 130 11.93 -2.30 -0.79
C THR A 130 12.11 -2.72 0.67
N LEU A 131 12.63 -3.92 0.93
CA LEU A 131 12.84 -4.40 2.29
C LEU A 131 13.94 -3.62 3.03
N GLU A 132 14.98 -3.18 2.33
CA GLU A 132 15.97 -2.26 2.88
C GLU A 132 15.36 -0.92 3.28
N GLU A 133 14.45 -0.36 2.47
CA GLU A 133 13.71 0.84 2.86
C GLU A 133 12.82 0.54 4.07
N MET A 134 12.06 -0.55 4.08
CA MET A 134 11.26 -0.93 5.25
C MET A 134 12.11 -1.00 6.52
N ASN A 135 13.33 -1.53 6.44
CA ASN A 135 14.26 -1.58 7.57
C ASN A 135 14.69 -0.20 8.06
N LYS A 136 15.03 0.73 7.15
CA LYS A 136 15.36 2.12 7.51
C LYS A 136 14.22 2.83 8.23
N TYR A 137 12.97 2.44 7.96
CA TYR A 137 11.77 2.99 8.57
C TYR A 137 11.25 2.18 9.77
N GLY A 138 12.11 1.31 10.34
CA GLY A 138 11.88 0.66 11.62
C GLY A 138 11.13 -0.67 11.58
N PHE A 139 11.03 -1.29 10.40
CA PHE A 139 10.54 -2.68 10.30
C PHE A 139 11.71 -3.65 10.34
N ASP A 140 11.69 -4.59 11.28
CA ASP A 140 12.62 -5.71 11.23
C ASP A 140 12.27 -6.65 10.08
N ILE A 141 13.28 -7.10 9.34
CA ILE A 141 13.07 -8.00 8.20
C ILE A 141 13.31 -9.43 8.67
N ILE A 142 12.22 -10.19 8.80
CA ILE A 142 12.25 -11.56 9.31
C ILE A 142 11.87 -12.49 8.17
N HIS A 143 12.82 -13.31 7.71
CA HIS A 143 12.48 -14.34 6.73
C HIS A 143 11.60 -15.40 7.37
N ALA A 144 10.47 -15.71 6.72
CA ALA A 144 9.50 -16.66 7.26
C ALA A 144 10.13 -18.03 7.56
N GLN A 145 11.09 -18.46 6.73
CA GLN A 145 11.81 -19.72 6.95
C GLN A 145 12.69 -19.70 8.20
N ASP A 146 13.31 -18.56 8.52
CA ASP A 146 14.14 -18.44 9.71
C ASP A 146 13.29 -18.42 10.98
N PHE A 147 12.13 -17.76 10.94
CA PHE A 147 11.15 -17.82 12.03
C PHE A 147 10.64 -19.25 12.27
N LEU A 148 10.22 -19.95 11.20
CA LEU A 148 9.74 -21.33 11.29
C LEU A 148 10.80 -22.32 11.80
N ASN A 149 12.07 -22.04 11.53
CA ASN A 149 13.20 -22.87 11.97
C ASN A 149 13.74 -22.46 13.35
N GLY A 150 13.12 -21.50 14.05
CA GLY A 150 13.57 -21.02 15.36
C GLY A 150 14.89 -20.23 15.33
N LYS A 151 15.28 -19.70 14.16
CA LYS A 151 16.47 -18.85 13.98
C LYS A 151 16.19 -17.36 14.15
N ALA A 152 14.92 -16.98 14.13
CA ALA A 152 14.45 -15.62 14.35
C ALA A 152 13.25 -15.64 15.30
N GLU A 153 13.14 -14.59 16.11
CA GLU A 153 12.05 -14.40 17.07
C GLU A 153 11.31 -13.10 16.76
N ILE A 154 10.00 -13.10 17.00
CA ILE A 154 9.15 -11.91 16.91
C ILE A 154 8.85 -11.47 18.34
N LYS A 155 9.24 -10.24 18.67
CA LYS A 155 8.99 -9.61 19.96
C LYS A 155 7.63 -8.92 19.96
N ASP A 156 7.02 -8.82 21.13
CA ASP A 156 5.77 -8.09 21.28
C ASP A 156 5.96 -6.60 20.97
N GLY A 157 4.96 -5.99 20.32
CA GLY A 157 5.00 -4.58 19.87
C GLY A 157 6.02 -4.26 18.76
N GLN A 158 6.74 -5.25 18.24
CA GLN A 158 7.71 -5.06 17.16
C GLN A 158 7.00 -4.79 15.82
N LYS A 159 7.54 -3.85 15.04
CA LYS A 159 7.19 -3.68 13.63
C LYS A 159 8.09 -4.58 12.80
N TYR A 160 7.51 -5.37 11.91
CA TYR A 160 8.29 -6.29 11.09
C TYR A 160 7.62 -6.60 9.76
N VAL A 161 8.47 -6.96 8.81
CA VAL A 161 8.07 -7.66 7.59
C VAL A 161 8.38 -9.13 7.79
N LEU A 162 7.37 -9.99 7.73
CA LEU A 162 7.58 -11.42 7.55
C LEU A 162 7.75 -11.68 6.05
N ALA A 163 9.00 -11.79 5.63
CA ALA A 163 9.40 -11.94 4.24
C ALA A 163 9.24 -13.40 3.80
N ILE A 164 8.26 -13.66 2.93
CA ILE A 164 8.02 -15.00 2.38
C ILE A 164 8.74 -15.19 1.04
N SER A 165 9.19 -16.40 0.78
CA SER A 165 9.69 -16.78 -0.56
C SER A 165 8.52 -16.76 -1.54
N GLY A 166 8.66 -15.97 -2.61
CA GLY A 166 7.55 -15.71 -3.55
C GLY A 166 7.88 -15.99 -5.02
N SER A 167 8.95 -16.71 -5.33
CA SER A 167 9.47 -16.82 -6.71
C SER A 167 8.43 -17.34 -7.71
N GLU A 168 7.64 -18.35 -7.36
CA GLU A 168 6.57 -18.86 -8.24
C GLU A 168 5.28 -18.03 -8.13
N LEU A 169 4.84 -17.67 -6.92
CA LEU A 169 3.59 -16.92 -6.71
C LEU A 169 3.59 -15.56 -7.39
N SER A 170 4.72 -14.85 -7.34
CA SER A 170 4.87 -13.54 -7.99
C SER A 170 4.82 -13.60 -9.52
N ARG A 171 4.91 -14.79 -10.16
CA ARG A 171 4.70 -14.93 -11.60
C ARG A 171 3.26 -14.68 -12.01
N GLY A 172 2.31 -14.76 -11.07
CA GLY A 172 0.92 -14.35 -11.26
C GLY A 172 0.71 -12.82 -11.20
N GLY A 173 1.77 -12.02 -11.04
CA GLY A 173 1.70 -10.55 -11.02
C GLY A 173 1.15 -9.94 -9.73
N GLY A 174 0.90 -10.75 -8.69
CA GLY A 174 0.29 -10.31 -7.43
C GLY A 174 1.18 -10.50 -6.20
N GLY A 175 1.05 -9.59 -5.24
CA GLY A 175 1.74 -9.65 -3.96
C GLY A 175 0.98 -10.40 -2.87
N CYS A 176 1.43 -10.26 -1.63
CA CYS A 176 0.80 -10.91 -0.49
C CYS A 176 -0.62 -10.40 -0.27
N ARG A 177 -0.90 -9.12 -0.55
CA ARG A 177 -2.25 -8.56 -0.42
C ARG A 177 -3.20 -9.14 -1.46
N CYS A 178 -2.77 -9.28 -2.71
CA CYS A 178 -3.59 -9.85 -3.79
C CYS A 178 -4.10 -11.29 -3.47
N MET A 179 -3.37 -12.04 -2.65
CA MET A 179 -3.73 -13.41 -2.25
C MET A 179 -4.58 -13.47 -0.97
N THR A 180 -5.03 -12.32 -0.44
CA THR A 180 -5.73 -12.25 0.84
C THR A 180 -7.00 -11.40 0.76
N MET A 181 -8.06 -11.86 1.44
CA MET A 181 -9.32 -11.13 1.60
C MET A 181 -9.74 -11.15 3.07
N PRO A 182 -9.40 -10.11 3.87
CA PRO A 182 -9.76 -10.06 5.28
C PRO A 182 -11.27 -10.09 5.50
N VAL A 183 -11.76 -11.07 6.26
CA VAL A 183 -13.18 -11.18 6.63
C VAL A 183 -13.49 -10.41 7.92
N LYS A 184 -12.52 -10.33 8.85
CA LYS A 184 -12.66 -9.63 10.13
C LYS A 184 -11.31 -9.10 10.61
N ARG A 185 -11.30 -7.89 11.17
CA ARG A 185 -10.15 -7.28 11.85
C ARG A 185 -10.60 -6.75 13.23
N LYS A 186 -9.68 -6.71 14.19
CA LYS A 186 -9.92 -6.04 15.48
C LYS A 186 -9.91 -4.53 15.23
N LEU A 187 -10.74 -3.78 15.96
CA LEU A 187 -10.61 -2.32 16.03
C LEU A 187 -9.28 -1.98 16.72
N VAL A 188 -8.58 -1.02 16.14
CA VAL A 188 -7.29 -0.51 16.61
C VAL A 188 -7.49 0.95 16.99
#